data_AF-A0A2V8SWV6-F1
#
_entry.id   AF-A0A2V8SWV6-F1
#
_cell.length_a   1.000
_cell.length_b   1.000
_cell.length_c   1.000
_cell.angle_alpha   90.00
_cell.angle_beta   90.00
_cell.angle_gamma   90.00
#
_symmetry.space_group_name_H-M   'P 1'
#
loop_
_entity.id
_entity.type
_entity.pdbx_description
1 polymer ?
#
loop_
_entity_poly.entity_id
_entity_poly.type
_entity_poly.pdbx_seq_one_letter_code
_entity_poly.pdbx_strand_id
1 'polypeptide(L)'
;MKNSSNLVSRSTIRLFLWLAVGVVAATSANAQQPASSVSEDRDRGIQLYKQGDTKGAIEVLRATLNRDKEDGDAWHYLGLALLGVADKNEARKAFERAAKLRIDNLSNFNYTGPPKTDEERKARWQATLARLDSALESVEHYMALTPKPSSEWRTRLDNLHKDKEYYENAPNTGIFSAKDVTTKARIVSKPGPTYTEEARNHNVVGTVVLRAVFSYDGTVRNIVVVRGLTHGLNEKTVEAARKIKFIPATKDGRPVSMYMQLEYNFNLY
;
A
#
# COMPACT_ATOMS: atom_id res chain seq x y z
N MET A 1 37.88 57.18 -38.82
CA MET A 1 38.19 58.44 -38.08
C MET A 1 36.99 59.37 -38.20
N LYS A 2 36.63 60.05 -37.08
CA LYS A 2 35.53 61.04 -36.86
C LYS A 2 34.13 60.42 -36.79
N ASN A 3 33.45 60.23 -35.64
CA ASN A 3 33.23 60.97 -34.38
C ASN A 3 32.10 62.03 -34.47
N SER A 4 31.02 61.75 -33.68
CA SER A 4 30.05 62.68 -33.05
C SER A 4 29.11 63.47 -33.99
N SER A 5 27.85 63.80 -33.67
CA SER A 5 27.13 63.99 -32.40
C SER A 5 25.61 64.11 -32.63
N ASN A 6 24.86 63.79 -31.57
CA ASN A 6 23.42 63.94 -31.34
C ASN A 6 22.76 65.24 -31.85
N LEU A 7 21.47 65.14 -32.22
CA LEU A 7 20.46 66.16 -31.91
C LEU A 7 19.06 65.53 -31.80
N VAL A 8 18.41 65.89 -30.70
CA VAL A 8 17.11 65.46 -30.21
C VAL A 8 15.99 66.10 -31.04
N SER A 9 14.94 65.34 -31.36
CA SER A 9 13.61 65.93 -31.61
C SER A 9 12.52 65.03 -31.05
N ARG A 10 11.72 65.62 -30.16
CA ARG A 10 10.57 65.03 -29.49
C ARG A 10 9.41 64.94 -30.47
N SER A 11 8.75 63.79 -30.55
CA SER A 11 7.39 63.69 -31.09
C SER A 11 6.67 62.52 -30.42
N THR A 12 5.55 62.87 -29.78
CA THR A 12 4.62 62.07 -29.00
C THR A 12 4.05 60.88 -29.77
N ILE A 13 4.21 59.66 -29.23
CA ILE A 13 3.52 58.47 -29.72
C ILE A 13 2.57 57.96 -28.63
N ARG A 14 1.30 57.82 -29.03
CA ARG A 14 0.14 57.44 -28.22
C ARG A 14 0.25 55.99 -27.74
N LEU A 15 -0.02 55.79 -26.46
CA LEU A 15 -0.10 54.49 -25.78
C LEU A 15 -1.35 53.72 -26.27
N PHE A 16 -1.17 52.63 -27.02
CA PHE A 16 -2.22 51.64 -27.27
C PHE A 16 -1.95 50.42 -26.38
N LEU A 17 -2.78 50.26 -25.36
CA LEU A 17 -2.76 49.12 -24.43
C LEU A 17 -3.52 47.96 -25.09
N TRP A 18 -2.80 47.03 -25.71
CA TRP A 18 -3.37 45.76 -26.14
C TRP A 18 -3.32 44.77 -24.98
N LEU A 19 -4.49 44.49 -24.39
CA LEU A 19 -4.67 43.46 -23.37
C LEU A 19 -4.75 42.10 -24.08
N ALA A 20 -3.59 41.48 -24.31
CA ALA A 20 -3.52 40.11 -24.80
C ALA A 20 -3.89 39.15 -23.67
N VAL A 21 -5.12 38.65 -23.68
CA VAL A 21 -5.54 37.50 -22.87
C VAL A 21 -4.86 36.26 -23.47
N GLY A 22 -3.71 35.89 -22.89
CA GLY A 22 -3.06 34.63 -23.18
C GLY A 22 -3.88 33.48 -22.60
N VAL A 23 -4.60 32.74 -23.46
CA VAL A 23 -5.13 31.42 -23.13
C VAL A 23 -3.95 30.47 -23.00
N VAL A 24 -3.54 30.18 -21.76
CA VAL A 24 -2.61 29.07 -21.51
C VAL A 24 -3.40 27.78 -21.64
N ALA A 25 -3.23 27.11 -22.78
CA ALA A 25 -3.65 25.72 -22.94
C ALA A 25 -2.85 24.86 -21.95
N ALA A 26 -3.52 24.40 -20.89
CA ALA A 26 -2.96 23.46 -19.94
C ALA A 26 -2.78 22.09 -20.64
N THR A 27 -1.60 21.87 -21.22
CA THR A 27 -1.15 20.52 -21.54
C THR A 27 -0.97 19.79 -20.21
N SER A 28 -1.77 18.75 -19.97
CA SER A 28 -1.67 17.89 -18.80
C SER A 28 -0.39 17.05 -18.84
N ALA A 29 0.72 17.67 -18.46
CA ALA A 29 1.92 16.96 -18.06
C ALA A 29 1.59 16.20 -16.77
N ASN A 30 1.80 14.89 -16.80
CA ASN A 30 1.70 13.97 -15.68
C ASN A 30 2.60 14.47 -14.53
N ALA A 31 2.04 15.24 -13.60
CA ALA A 31 2.75 15.74 -12.44
C ALA A 31 2.96 14.60 -11.46
N GLN A 32 4.12 13.94 -11.58
CA GLN A 32 4.70 13.18 -10.48
C GLN A 32 4.76 14.12 -9.27
N GLN A 33 3.97 13.85 -8.23
CA GLN A 33 4.00 14.65 -7.01
C GLN A 33 5.46 14.71 -6.51
N PRO A 34 5.98 15.90 -6.15
CA PRO A 34 7.33 16.00 -5.60
C PRO A 34 7.42 15.11 -4.37
N ALA A 35 8.43 14.25 -4.35
CA ALA A 35 8.81 13.46 -3.19
C ALA A 35 8.90 14.40 -1.98
N SER A 36 8.28 14.05 -0.85
CA SER A 36 8.42 14.85 0.36
C SER A 36 9.90 14.88 0.76
N SER A 37 10.39 15.99 1.33
CA SER A 37 11.81 16.11 1.71
C SER A 37 12.32 14.98 2.64
N VAL A 38 11.42 14.37 3.40
CA VAL A 38 11.70 13.17 4.22
C VAL A 38 12.04 11.95 3.35
N SER A 39 11.29 11.74 2.26
CA SER A 39 11.59 10.66 1.31
C SER A 39 12.89 10.89 0.53
N GLU A 40 13.25 12.15 0.26
CA GLU A 40 14.54 12.49 -0.36
C GLU A 40 15.72 12.17 0.57
N ASP A 41 15.60 12.50 1.87
CA ASP A 41 16.63 12.20 2.88
C ASP A 41 16.80 10.68 3.08
N ARG A 42 15.69 9.92 3.10
CA ARG A 42 15.75 8.45 3.10
C ARG A 42 16.53 7.95 1.89
N ASP A 43 16.14 8.36 0.69
CA ASP A 43 16.71 7.85 -0.56
C ASP A 43 18.21 8.17 -0.66
N ARG A 44 18.63 9.33 -0.13
CA ARG A 44 20.05 9.67 0.04
C ARG A 44 20.78 8.71 0.98
N GLY A 45 20.20 8.41 2.15
CA GLY A 45 20.79 7.45 3.10
C GLY A 45 20.94 6.06 2.50
N ILE A 46 19.94 5.61 1.73
CA ILE A 46 19.98 4.35 0.97
C ILE A 46 21.11 4.37 -0.07
N GLN A 47 21.28 5.47 -0.78
CA GLN A 47 22.30 5.59 -1.81
C GLN A 47 23.72 5.56 -1.22
N LEU A 48 23.96 6.21 -0.08
CA LEU A 48 25.23 6.13 0.64
C LEU A 48 25.57 4.70 1.03
N TYR A 49 24.59 3.95 1.56
CA TYR A 49 24.76 2.54 1.89
C TYR A 49 25.16 1.71 0.66
N LYS A 50 24.47 1.90 -0.48
CA LYS A 50 24.77 1.21 -1.74
C LYS A 50 26.16 1.53 -2.29
N GLN A 51 26.70 2.71 -1.97
CA GLN A 51 28.06 3.11 -2.32
C GLN A 51 29.13 2.56 -1.35
N GLY A 52 28.72 1.86 -0.29
CA GLY A 52 29.60 1.32 0.74
C GLY A 52 29.95 2.32 1.85
N ASP A 53 29.43 3.55 1.80
CA ASP A 53 29.56 4.52 2.89
C ASP A 53 28.56 4.20 4.01
N THR A 54 28.86 3.16 4.77
CA THR A 54 28.01 2.67 5.86
C THR A 54 27.88 3.70 6.99
N LYS A 55 28.93 4.49 7.25
CA LYS A 55 28.91 5.51 8.30
C LYS A 55 28.03 6.70 7.92
N GLY A 56 28.20 7.23 6.69
CA GLY A 56 27.35 8.29 6.18
C GLY A 56 25.89 7.87 6.07
N ALA A 57 25.63 6.63 5.64
CA ALA A 57 24.29 6.06 5.63
C ALA A 57 23.65 6.05 7.02
N ILE A 58 24.35 5.57 8.05
CA ILE A 58 23.85 5.55 9.43
C ILE A 58 23.47 6.95 9.90
N GLU A 59 24.30 7.95 9.64
CA GLU A 59 24.05 9.33 10.04
C GLU A 59 22.76 9.88 9.41
N VAL A 60 22.66 9.78 8.08
CA VAL A 60 21.49 10.28 7.32
C VAL A 60 20.22 9.53 7.68
N LEU A 61 20.28 8.20 7.82
CA LEU A 61 19.11 7.38 8.14
C LEU A 61 18.63 7.62 9.57
N ARG A 62 19.53 7.81 10.54
CA ARG A 62 19.13 8.20 11.91
C ARG A 62 18.49 9.59 11.93
N ALA A 63 19.04 10.56 11.19
CA ALA A 63 18.45 11.89 11.07
C ALA A 63 17.04 11.84 10.43
N THR A 64 16.86 11.00 9.41
CA THR A 64 15.55 10.73 8.78
C THR A 64 14.57 10.17 9.80
N LEU A 65 14.97 9.16 10.56
CA LEU A 65 14.13 8.48 11.55
C LEU A 65 13.79 9.33 12.78
N ASN A 66 14.57 10.39 13.05
CA ASN A 66 14.19 11.40 14.04
C ASN A 66 12.97 12.22 13.59
N ARG A 67 12.80 12.41 12.28
CA ARG A 67 11.69 13.17 11.68
C ARG A 67 10.50 12.29 11.34
N ASP A 68 10.75 11.08 10.86
CA ASP A 68 9.73 10.09 10.54
C ASP A 68 10.09 8.71 11.11
N LYS A 69 9.45 8.38 12.23
CA LYS A 69 9.66 7.11 12.94
C LYS A 69 8.90 5.93 12.33
N GLU A 70 8.09 6.18 11.30
CA GLU A 70 7.22 5.20 10.63
C GLU A 70 7.76 4.76 9.26
N ASP A 71 8.91 5.31 8.85
CA ASP A 71 9.58 4.90 7.62
C ASP A 71 10.26 3.52 7.78
N GLY A 72 9.54 2.48 7.34
CA GLY A 72 10.02 1.09 7.40
C GLY A 72 11.26 0.84 6.53
N ASP A 73 11.44 1.60 5.45
CA ASP A 73 12.60 1.46 4.56
C ASP A 73 13.85 2.07 5.21
N ALA A 74 13.72 3.27 5.80
CA ALA A 74 14.80 3.88 6.54
C ALA A 74 15.27 3.00 7.71
N TRP A 75 14.34 2.40 8.46
CA TRP A 75 14.69 1.42 9.51
C TRP A 75 15.41 0.19 8.96
N HIS A 76 14.97 -0.36 7.83
CA HIS A 76 15.60 -1.53 7.22
C HIS A 76 17.05 -1.24 6.79
N TYR A 77 17.24 -0.16 6.03
CA TYR A 77 18.57 0.22 5.56
C TYR A 77 19.51 0.67 6.68
N LEU A 78 18.96 1.23 7.77
CA LEU A 78 19.74 1.49 8.97
C LEU A 78 20.26 0.17 9.57
N GLY A 79 19.42 -0.87 9.63
CA GLY A 79 19.81 -2.20 10.06
C GLY A 79 20.95 -2.79 9.22
N LEU A 80 20.85 -2.69 7.89
CA LEU A 80 21.90 -3.14 6.97
C LEU A 80 23.21 -2.37 7.16
N ALA A 81 23.15 -1.06 7.30
CA ALA A 81 24.34 -0.24 7.52
C ALA A 81 25.01 -0.54 8.87
N LEU A 82 24.20 -0.77 9.92
CA LEU A 82 24.68 -1.19 11.25
C LEU A 82 25.36 -2.57 11.23
N LEU A 83 24.86 -3.52 10.43
CA LEU A 83 25.57 -4.78 10.18
C LEU A 83 26.93 -4.57 9.51
N GLY A 84 27.02 -3.63 8.58
CA GLY A 84 28.27 -3.27 7.91
C GLY A 84 29.36 -2.74 8.86
N VAL A 85 28.97 -2.20 10.02
CA VAL A 85 29.89 -1.77 11.09
C VAL A 85 29.93 -2.73 12.28
N ALA A 86 29.42 -3.95 12.10
CA ALA A 86 29.37 -5.03 13.10
C ALA A 86 28.52 -4.75 14.37
N ASP A 87 27.64 -3.75 14.35
CA ASP A 87 26.70 -3.48 15.46
C ASP A 87 25.43 -4.34 15.31
N LYS A 88 25.57 -5.63 15.58
CA LYS A 88 24.48 -6.61 15.46
C LYS A 88 23.30 -6.33 16.40
N ASN A 89 23.57 -5.69 17.54
CA ASN A 89 22.55 -5.42 18.55
C ASN A 89 21.59 -4.32 18.09
N GLU A 90 22.13 -3.20 17.62
CA GLU A 90 21.29 -2.13 17.08
C GLU A 90 20.69 -2.52 15.72
N ALA A 91 21.41 -3.26 14.88
CA ALA A 91 20.87 -3.79 13.64
C ALA A 91 19.61 -4.63 13.88
N ARG A 92 19.65 -5.56 14.84
CA ARG A 92 18.49 -6.38 15.22
C ARG A 92 17.27 -5.53 15.59
N LYS A 93 17.45 -4.47 16.37
CA LYS A 93 16.36 -3.56 16.76
C LYS A 93 15.79 -2.81 15.55
N ALA A 94 16.66 -2.34 14.66
CA ALA A 94 16.27 -1.65 13.44
C ALA A 94 15.45 -2.56 12.51
N PHE A 95 15.89 -3.81 12.30
CA PHE A 95 15.12 -4.78 11.52
C PHE A 95 13.79 -5.16 12.17
N GLU A 96 13.75 -5.30 13.51
CA GLU A 96 12.49 -5.56 14.21
C GLU A 96 11.47 -4.44 13.94
N ARG A 97 11.92 -3.17 14.01
CA ARG A 97 11.08 -2.02 13.77
C ARG A 97 10.64 -1.94 12.30
N ALA A 98 11.57 -2.17 11.37
CA ALA A 98 11.29 -2.23 9.94
C ALA A 98 10.27 -3.32 9.59
N ALA A 99 10.44 -4.52 10.13
CA ALA A 99 9.55 -5.64 9.90
C ALA A 99 8.12 -5.34 10.38
N LYS A 100 7.96 -4.80 11.60
CA LYS A 100 6.64 -4.39 12.12
C LYS A 100 5.98 -3.37 11.19
N LEU A 101 6.68 -2.28 10.86
CA LEU A 101 6.14 -1.22 9.99
C LEU A 101 5.79 -1.72 8.58
N ARG A 102 6.67 -2.51 7.96
CA ARG A 102 6.42 -3.05 6.61
C ARG A 102 5.24 -4.02 6.61
N ILE A 103 5.12 -4.90 7.63
CA ILE A 103 3.96 -5.81 7.77
C ILE A 103 2.67 -5.02 8.00
N ASP A 104 2.68 -4.04 8.89
CA ASP A 104 1.50 -3.21 9.17
C ASP A 104 1.03 -2.48 7.90
N ASN A 105 1.98 -2.03 7.07
CA ASN A 105 1.71 -1.39 5.78
C ASN A 105 1.22 -2.35 4.68
N LEU A 106 1.40 -3.68 4.80
CA LEU A 106 0.78 -4.65 3.88
C LEU A 106 -0.74 -4.68 4.03
N SER A 107 -1.21 -4.52 5.27
CA SER A 107 -2.63 -4.56 5.64
C SER A 107 -3.39 -3.31 5.16
N ASN A 108 -2.67 -2.19 5.06
CA ASN A 108 -3.20 -0.86 4.78
C ASN A 108 -3.29 -0.51 3.28
N PHE A 109 -3.56 -1.48 2.40
CA PHE A 109 -3.94 -1.09 1.04
C PHE A 109 -5.34 -0.49 1.09
N ASN A 110 -5.38 0.84 1.33
CA ASN A 110 -6.53 1.71 1.12
C ASN A 110 -7.12 1.32 -0.23
N TYR A 111 -8.19 0.54 -0.18
CA TYR A 111 -8.83 0.04 -1.37
C TYR A 111 -9.27 1.27 -2.18
N THR A 112 -8.57 1.56 -3.27
CA THR A 112 -8.84 2.74 -4.13
C THR A 112 -9.86 2.46 -5.22
N GLY A 113 -10.61 1.36 -5.12
CA GLY A 113 -11.44 0.87 -6.21
C GLY A 113 -10.80 -0.29 -6.99
N PRO A 114 -11.58 -0.96 -7.85
CA PRO A 114 -11.00 -1.88 -8.81
C PRO A 114 -10.08 -1.10 -9.76
N PRO A 115 -8.99 -1.71 -10.28
CA PRO A 115 -8.14 -1.05 -11.26
C PRO A 115 -8.95 -0.65 -12.50
N LYS A 116 -8.66 0.52 -13.06
CA LYS A 116 -9.36 1.06 -14.24
C LYS A 116 -8.81 0.46 -15.54
N THR A 117 -7.54 0.08 -15.55
CA THR A 117 -6.87 -0.51 -16.72
C THR A 117 -6.10 -1.79 -16.35
N ASP A 118 -5.72 -2.53 -17.38
CA ASP A 118 -4.92 -3.74 -17.26
C ASP A 118 -3.50 -3.45 -16.74
N GLU A 119 -2.92 -2.34 -17.18
CA GLU A 119 -1.60 -1.86 -16.74
C GLU A 119 -1.64 -1.50 -15.26
N GLU A 120 -2.66 -0.75 -14.82
CA GLU A 120 -2.84 -0.39 -13.42
C GLU A 120 -3.01 -1.64 -12.56
N ARG A 121 -3.80 -2.61 -13.02
CA ARG A 121 -3.99 -3.89 -12.32
C ARG A 121 -2.65 -4.62 -12.14
N LYS A 122 -1.88 -4.77 -13.21
CA LYS A 122 -0.56 -5.45 -13.19
C LYS A 122 0.42 -4.69 -12.29
N ALA A 123 0.48 -3.37 -12.40
CA ALA A 123 1.36 -2.54 -11.59
C ALA A 123 1.02 -2.66 -10.10
N ARG A 124 -0.26 -2.64 -9.72
CA ARG A 124 -0.68 -2.87 -8.33
C ARG A 124 -0.26 -4.24 -7.82
N TRP A 125 -0.39 -5.29 -8.64
CA TRP A 125 0.05 -6.64 -8.29
C TRP A 125 1.55 -6.71 -8.02
N GLN A 126 2.35 -6.15 -8.92
CA GLN A 126 3.81 -6.09 -8.79
C GLN A 126 4.25 -5.26 -7.58
N ALA A 127 3.56 -4.14 -7.32
CA ALA A 127 3.82 -3.33 -6.13
C ALA A 127 3.50 -4.10 -4.83
N THR A 128 2.51 -4.99 -4.82
CA THR A 128 2.25 -5.85 -3.66
C THR A 128 3.34 -6.89 -3.47
N LEU A 129 3.80 -7.54 -4.55
CA LEU A 129 4.93 -8.48 -4.49
C LEU A 129 6.19 -7.81 -3.93
N ALA A 130 6.57 -6.64 -4.45
CA ALA A 130 7.73 -5.89 -3.97
C ALA A 130 7.64 -5.52 -2.48
N ARG A 131 6.43 -5.20 -1.98
CA ARG A 131 6.21 -4.93 -0.55
C ARG A 131 6.32 -6.20 0.30
N LEU A 132 5.81 -7.33 -0.20
CA LEU A 132 5.96 -8.63 0.47
C LEU A 132 7.43 -9.03 0.56
N ASP A 133 8.19 -8.86 -0.52
CA ASP A 133 9.65 -9.08 -0.53
C ASP A 133 10.34 -8.21 0.52
N SER A 134 10.05 -6.91 0.51
CA SER A 134 10.61 -5.98 1.49
C SER A 134 10.27 -6.36 2.94
N ALA A 135 9.04 -6.81 3.19
CA ALA A 135 8.63 -7.25 4.53
C ALA A 135 9.36 -8.54 4.94
N LEU A 136 9.45 -9.51 4.03
CA LEU A 136 10.17 -10.77 4.23
C LEU A 136 11.64 -10.53 4.57
N GLU A 137 12.35 -9.73 3.76
CA GLU A 137 13.77 -9.41 4.00
C GLU A 137 13.99 -8.85 5.41
N SER A 138 13.14 -7.92 5.86
CA SER A 138 13.25 -7.36 7.23
C SER A 138 13.01 -8.41 8.31
N VAL A 139 12.02 -9.29 8.13
CA VAL A 139 11.73 -10.38 9.08
C VAL A 139 12.89 -11.38 9.13
N GLU A 140 13.41 -11.78 7.97
CA GLU A 140 14.51 -12.73 7.86
C GLU A 140 15.78 -12.19 8.52
N HIS A 141 16.15 -10.93 8.26
CA HIS A 141 17.28 -10.29 8.92
C HIS A 141 17.08 -10.22 10.45
N TYR A 142 15.89 -9.85 10.91
CA TYR A 142 15.59 -9.85 12.34
C TYR A 142 15.73 -11.27 12.94
N MET A 143 15.18 -12.28 12.29
CA MET A 143 15.21 -13.67 12.77
C MET A 143 16.62 -14.24 12.78
N ALA A 144 17.44 -13.93 11.78
CA ALA A 144 18.85 -14.34 11.71
C ALA A 144 19.69 -13.77 12.87
N LEU A 145 19.34 -12.58 13.36
CA LEU A 145 20.05 -11.90 14.45
C LEU A 145 19.46 -12.18 15.84
N THR A 146 18.33 -12.90 15.93
CA THR A 146 17.63 -13.12 17.19
C THR A 146 17.81 -14.55 17.67
N PRO A 147 18.58 -14.79 18.75
CA PRO A 147 18.64 -16.11 19.37
C PRO A 147 17.24 -16.50 19.87
N LYS A 148 16.70 -17.62 19.37
CA LYS A 148 15.37 -18.15 19.71
C LYS A 148 14.24 -17.10 19.53
N PRO A 149 13.86 -16.75 18.29
CA PRO A 149 12.75 -15.83 18.06
C PRO A 149 11.45 -16.40 18.66
N SER A 150 10.46 -15.55 18.93
CA SER A 150 9.16 -16.00 19.46
C SER A 150 8.39 -16.84 18.42
N SER A 151 7.41 -17.63 18.88
CA SER A 151 6.49 -18.34 17.97
C SER A 151 5.71 -17.36 17.08
N GLU A 152 5.33 -16.20 17.63
CA GLU A 152 4.66 -15.14 16.87
C GLU A 152 5.45 -14.72 15.62
N TRP A 153 6.77 -14.49 15.74
CA TRP A 153 7.59 -14.11 14.59
C TRP A 153 7.71 -15.22 13.55
N ARG A 154 7.76 -16.49 13.98
CA ARG A 154 7.71 -17.64 13.05
C ARG A 154 6.40 -17.69 12.29
N THR A 155 5.27 -17.48 12.98
CA THR A 155 3.95 -17.41 12.35
C THR A 155 3.86 -16.25 11.37
N ARG A 156 4.41 -15.07 11.71
CA ARG A 156 4.47 -13.92 10.79
C ARG A 156 5.26 -14.26 9.52
N LEU A 157 6.44 -14.87 9.64
CA LEU A 157 7.25 -15.28 8.50
C LEU A 157 6.50 -16.30 7.61
N ASP A 158 5.91 -17.32 8.22
CA ASP A 158 5.12 -18.34 7.51
C ASP A 158 3.92 -17.72 6.75
N ASN A 159 3.21 -16.79 7.38
CA ASN A 159 2.11 -16.08 6.72
C ASN A 159 2.59 -15.20 5.55
N LEU A 160 3.72 -14.50 5.70
CA LEU A 160 4.30 -13.70 4.62
C LEU A 160 4.71 -14.56 3.42
N HIS A 161 5.31 -15.73 3.67
CA HIS A 161 5.63 -16.68 2.60
C HIS A 161 4.38 -17.18 1.89
N LYS A 162 3.34 -17.57 2.63
CA LYS A 162 2.06 -18.00 2.03
C LYS A 162 1.39 -16.89 1.23
N ASP A 163 1.45 -15.66 1.70
CA ASP A 163 0.92 -14.51 0.96
C ASP A 163 1.74 -14.27 -0.31
N LYS A 164 3.07 -14.29 -0.24
CA LYS A 164 3.93 -14.18 -1.42
C LYS A 164 3.65 -15.29 -2.43
N GLU A 165 3.58 -16.54 -1.99
CA GLU A 165 3.25 -17.70 -2.82
C GLU A 165 1.90 -17.52 -3.55
N TYR A 166 0.88 -16.99 -2.86
CA TYR A 166 -0.40 -16.65 -3.48
C TYR A 166 -0.25 -15.61 -4.60
N TYR A 167 0.57 -14.57 -4.43
CA TYR A 167 0.75 -13.56 -5.47
C TYR A 167 1.64 -14.05 -6.63
N GLU A 168 2.59 -14.95 -6.38
CA GLU A 168 3.47 -15.51 -7.41
C GLU A 168 2.75 -16.56 -8.27
N ASN A 169 1.89 -17.38 -7.66
CA ASN A 169 1.22 -18.50 -8.32
C ASN A 169 -0.11 -18.14 -9.00
N ALA A 170 -0.50 -16.87 -9.03
CA ALA A 170 -1.78 -16.49 -9.62
C ALA A 170 -1.82 -16.80 -11.13
N PRO A 171 -2.83 -17.56 -11.61
CA PRO A 171 -2.97 -17.90 -13.03
C PRO A 171 -3.11 -16.69 -13.95
N ASN A 172 -3.52 -15.56 -13.37
CA ASN A 172 -3.56 -14.25 -14.00
C ASN A 172 -3.18 -13.18 -12.97
N THR A 173 -2.40 -12.19 -13.39
CA THR A 173 -1.97 -11.09 -12.54
C THR A 173 -3.14 -10.13 -12.29
N GLY A 174 -3.57 -10.04 -11.04
CA GLY A 174 -4.47 -9.00 -10.57
C GLY A 174 -5.83 -9.45 -10.07
N ILE A 175 -6.60 -8.45 -9.60
CA ILE A 175 -7.96 -8.62 -9.13
C ILE A 175 -8.91 -7.95 -10.12
N PHE A 176 -9.92 -8.68 -10.55
CA PHE A 176 -10.86 -8.28 -11.58
C PHE A 176 -12.16 -7.75 -10.99
N SER A 177 -12.88 -6.94 -11.77
CA SER A 177 -14.26 -6.60 -11.45
C SER A 177 -15.23 -7.55 -12.16
N ALA A 178 -16.49 -7.59 -11.73
CA ALA A 178 -17.49 -8.50 -12.28
C ALA A 178 -17.78 -8.29 -13.78
N LYS A 179 -17.41 -7.14 -14.37
CA LYS A 179 -17.53 -6.86 -15.81
C LYS A 179 -16.34 -7.37 -16.63
N ASP A 180 -15.22 -7.67 -15.98
CA ASP A 180 -13.95 -7.98 -16.65
C ASP A 180 -13.62 -9.48 -16.64
N VAL A 181 -14.58 -10.32 -16.21
CA VAL A 181 -14.47 -11.78 -16.10
C VAL A 181 -15.47 -12.49 -17.01
N THR A 182 -15.11 -13.67 -17.49
CA THR A 182 -15.96 -14.52 -18.33
C THR A 182 -17.09 -15.16 -17.52
N THR A 183 -16.79 -15.64 -16.32
CA THR A 183 -17.79 -16.15 -15.37
C THR A 183 -17.55 -15.54 -14.00
N LYS A 184 -18.60 -14.97 -13.40
CA LYS A 184 -18.51 -14.33 -12.08
C LYS A 184 -18.35 -15.39 -10.99
N ALA A 185 -17.66 -15.03 -9.90
CA ALA A 185 -17.59 -15.88 -8.72
C ALA A 185 -19.00 -16.17 -8.19
N ARG A 186 -19.23 -17.40 -7.74
CA ARG A 186 -20.52 -17.85 -7.25
C ARG A 186 -20.41 -18.32 -5.81
N ILE A 187 -21.11 -17.61 -4.92
CA ILE A 187 -21.21 -18.00 -3.51
C ILE A 187 -21.97 -19.32 -3.40
N VAL A 188 -21.38 -20.28 -2.70
CA VAL A 188 -21.96 -21.60 -2.40
C VAL A 188 -22.52 -21.60 -0.98
N SER A 189 -21.80 -20.99 -0.03
CA SER A 189 -22.26 -20.83 1.36
C SER A 189 -21.81 -19.49 1.91
N LYS A 190 -22.73 -18.79 2.59
CA LYS A 190 -22.50 -17.51 3.25
C LYS A 190 -22.99 -17.56 4.69
N PRO A 191 -22.13 -18.01 5.63
CA PRO A 191 -22.46 -18.02 7.04
C PRO A 191 -22.83 -16.62 7.54
N GLY A 192 -23.86 -16.52 8.38
CA GLY A 192 -24.24 -15.28 9.04
C GLY A 192 -23.30 -14.92 10.19
N PRO A 193 -23.12 -13.63 10.51
CA PRO A 193 -22.36 -13.19 11.67
C PRO A 193 -23.10 -13.44 12.97
N THR A 194 -22.34 -13.68 14.03
CA THR A 194 -22.88 -13.80 15.38
C THR A 194 -23.20 -12.41 15.94
N TYR A 195 -24.40 -12.22 16.47
CA TYR A 195 -24.76 -11.02 17.23
C TYR A 195 -24.00 -10.99 18.56
N THR A 196 -23.39 -9.85 18.90
CA THR A 196 -22.74 -9.63 20.20
C THR A 196 -23.79 -9.30 21.27
N GLU A 197 -23.54 -9.68 22.53
CA GLU A 197 -24.44 -9.32 23.64
C GLU A 197 -24.53 -7.81 23.83
N GLU A 198 -23.40 -7.12 23.72
CA GLU A 198 -23.34 -5.66 23.79
C GLU A 198 -24.27 -5.01 22.74
N ALA A 199 -24.23 -5.47 21.49
CA ALA A 199 -25.10 -4.95 20.44
C ALA A 199 -26.58 -5.26 20.68
N ARG A 200 -26.91 -6.43 21.28
CA ARG A 200 -28.29 -6.74 21.68
C ARG A 200 -28.77 -5.79 22.77
N ASN A 201 -27.98 -5.57 23.81
CA ASN A 201 -28.32 -4.70 24.93
C ASN A 201 -28.52 -3.24 24.50
N HIS A 202 -27.80 -2.80 23.46
CA HIS A 202 -27.93 -1.47 22.87
C HIS A 202 -28.90 -1.40 21.68
N ASN A 203 -29.67 -2.46 21.41
CA ASN A 203 -30.66 -2.54 20.33
C ASN A 203 -30.12 -2.19 18.92
N VAL A 204 -28.86 -2.55 18.64
CA VAL A 204 -28.13 -2.10 17.43
C VAL A 204 -28.58 -2.89 16.22
N VAL A 205 -29.39 -2.31 15.34
CA VAL A 205 -29.86 -2.95 14.10
C VAL A 205 -29.27 -2.27 12.86
N GLY A 206 -29.28 -2.96 11.72
CA GLY A 206 -28.89 -2.38 10.44
C GLY A 206 -28.11 -3.35 9.57
N THR A 207 -27.31 -2.81 8.65
CA THR A 207 -26.56 -3.60 7.67
C THR A 207 -25.09 -3.25 7.72
N VAL A 208 -24.25 -4.28 7.82
CA VAL A 208 -22.82 -4.15 7.57
C VAL A 208 -22.56 -4.46 6.10
N VAL A 209 -21.88 -3.53 5.41
CA VAL A 209 -21.46 -3.68 4.02
C VAL A 209 -19.95 -3.90 4.00
N LEU A 210 -19.55 -5.06 3.50
CA LEU A 210 -18.15 -5.40 3.25
C LEU A 210 -17.83 -5.32 1.78
N ARG A 211 -16.57 -5.02 1.48
CA ARG A 211 -15.94 -5.30 0.20
C ARG A 211 -14.82 -6.30 0.41
N ALA A 212 -14.74 -7.33 -0.41
CA ALA A 212 -13.75 -8.38 -0.28
C ALA A 212 -13.26 -8.88 -1.64
N VAL A 213 -12.10 -9.54 -1.62
CA VAL A 213 -11.52 -10.26 -2.76
C VAL A 213 -11.87 -11.73 -2.63
N PHE A 214 -12.59 -12.23 -3.64
CA PHE A 214 -12.88 -13.64 -3.82
C PHE A 214 -11.78 -14.21 -4.70
N SER A 215 -10.82 -14.86 -4.06
CA SER A 215 -9.54 -15.19 -4.65
C SER A 215 -9.60 -16.43 -5.56
N TYR A 216 -8.66 -16.53 -6.50
CA TYR A 216 -8.57 -17.66 -7.44
C TYR A 216 -8.36 -19.01 -6.73
N ASP A 217 -7.81 -18.99 -5.51
CA ASP A 217 -7.52 -20.16 -4.66
C ASP A 217 -8.72 -20.58 -3.78
N GLY A 218 -9.88 -19.91 -3.91
CA GLY A 218 -11.08 -20.22 -3.12
C GLY A 218 -11.10 -19.58 -1.73
N THR A 219 -10.19 -18.65 -1.44
CA THR A 219 -10.16 -17.92 -0.16
C THR A 219 -10.75 -16.50 -0.27
N VAL A 220 -11.35 -16.01 0.81
CA VAL A 220 -11.80 -14.61 0.90
C VAL A 220 -10.69 -13.77 1.54
N ARG A 221 -10.17 -12.80 0.79
CA ARG A 221 -9.05 -11.93 1.17
C ARG A 221 -9.45 -10.46 1.14
N ASN A 222 -8.59 -9.59 1.68
CA ASN A 222 -8.71 -8.12 1.64
C ASN A 222 -10.12 -7.61 1.94
N ILE A 223 -10.65 -8.02 3.10
CA ILE A 223 -11.99 -7.64 3.54
C ILE A 223 -11.92 -6.25 4.17
N VAL A 224 -12.68 -5.31 3.62
CA VAL A 224 -12.79 -3.93 4.07
C VAL A 224 -14.23 -3.66 4.47
N VAL A 225 -14.43 -3.08 5.65
CA VAL A 225 -15.74 -2.60 6.09
C VAL A 225 -16.02 -1.27 5.40
N VAL A 226 -16.96 -1.25 4.47
CA VAL A 226 -17.38 -0.04 3.73
C VAL A 226 -18.40 0.76 4.54
N ARG A 227 -19.34 0.04 5.16
CA ARG A 227 -20.32 0.60 6.10
C ARG A 227 -20.45 -0.36 7.26
N GLY A 228 -20.15 0.13 8.45
CA GLY A 228 -20.13 -0.69 9.65
C GLY A 228 -21.28 -0.36 10.60
N LEU A 229 -21.43 -1.24 11.59
CA LEU A 229 -22.16 -1.00 12.83
C LEU A 229 -21.14 -0.91 13.99
N THR A 230 -21.61 -0.66 15.20
CA THR A 230 -20.78 -0.55 16.42
C THR A 230 -20.85 -1.84 17.27
N HIS A 231 -20.25 -1.83 18.46
CA HIS A 231 -20.37 -2.90 19.47
C HIS A 231 -19.93 -4.29 19.00
N GLY A 232 -18.84 -4.36 18.24
CA GLY A 232 -18.24 -5.63 17.82
C GLY A 232 -18.87 -6.30 16.59
N LEU A 233 -19.93 -5.70 16.00
CA LEU A 233 -20.64 -6.33 14.87
C LEU A 233 -19.82 -6.35 13.57
N ASN A 234 -18.91 -5.40 13.39
CA ASN A 234 -18.03 -5.36 12.21
C ASN A 234 -17.07 -6.55 12.22
N GLU A 235 -16.45 -6.81 13.36
CA GLU A 235 -15.50 -7.89 13.60
C GLU A 235 -16.18 -9.24 13.36
N LYS A 236 -17.39 -9.43 13.91
CA LYS A 236 -18.20 -10.64 13.67
C LYS A 236 -18.61 -10.81 12.22
N THR A 237 -18.84 -9.72 11.51
CA THR A 237 -19.12 -9.74 10.07
C THR A 237 -17.90 -10.14 9.25
N VAL A 238 -16.71 -9.62 9.58
CA VAL A 238 -15.46 -10.02 8.94
C VAL A 238 -15.15 -11.50 9.24
N GLU A 239 -15.31 -11.96 10.48
CA GLU A 239 -15.14 -13.38 10.86
C GLU A 239 -16.05 -14.31 10.04
N ALA A 240 -17.31 -13.94 9.83
CA ALA A 240 -18.26 -14.72 9.04
C ALA A 240 -17.90 -14.71 7.55
N ALA A 241 -17.51 -13.54 7.00
CA ALA A 241 -17.12 -13.41 5.61
C ALA A 241 -15.88 -14.26 5.24
N ARG A 242 -14.92 -14.42 6.17
CA ARG A 242 -13.76 -15.32 5.97
C ARG A 242 -14.14 -16.79 5.82
N LYS A 243 -15.34 -17.18 6.29
CA LYS A 243 -15.85 -18.57 6.23
C LYS A 243 -16.69 -18.85 4.98
N ILE A 244 -16.91 -17.85 4.11
CA ILE A 244 -17.65 -18.02 2.87
C ILE A 244 -16.99 -19.10 2.01
N LYS A 245 -17.82 -19.97 1.42
CA LYS A 245 -17.40 -20.93 0.40
C LYS A 245 -17.98 -20.50 -0.94
N PHE A 246 -17.15 -20.53 -1.98
CA PHE A 246 -17.52 -20.06 -3.30
C PHE A 246 -16.74 -20.81 -4.38
N ILE A 247 -17.23 -20.71 -5.62
CA ILE A 247 -16.49 -21.09 -6.81
C ILE A 247 -15.87 -19.81 -7.38
N PRO A 248 -14.54 -19.75 -7.59
CA PRO A 248 -13.86 -18.56 -8.11
C PRO A 248 -14.42 -18.09 -9.46
N ALA A 249 -14.22 -16.80 -9.74
CA ALA A 249 -14.49 -16.27 -11.06
C ALA A 249 -13.52 -16.90 -12.08
N THR A 250 -13.91 -16.95 -13.35
CA THR A 250 -13.01 -17.37 -14.43
C THR A 250 -12.88 -16.28 -15.48
N LYS A 251 -11.69 -16.17 -16.04
CA LYS A 251 -11.39 -15.34 -17.21
C LYS A 251 -10.57 -16.20 -18.18
N ASP A 252 -11.05 -16.30 -19.41
CA ASP A 252 -10.40 -17.09 -20.47
C ASP A 252 -10.13 -18.55 -20.05
N GLY A 253 -11.10 -19.15 -19.36
CA GLY A 253 -11.04 -20.53 -18.86
C GLY A 253 -10.15 -20.74 -17.61
N ARG A 254 -9.49 -19.70 -17.10
CA ARG A 254 -8.63 -19.78 -15.90
C ARG A 254 -9.28 -19.13 -14.68
N PRO A 255 -9.11 -19.67 -13.46
CA PRO A 255 -9.61 -19.03 -12.26
C PRO A 255 -8.89 -17.71 -11.98
N VAL A 256 -9.63 -16.69 -11.57
CA VAL A 256 -9.12 -15.35 -11.28
C VAL A 256 -9.74 -14.78 -10.00
N SER A 257 -9.00 -13.89 -9.35
CA SER A 257 -9.48 -13.17 -8.17
C SER A 257 -10.44 -12.04 -8.57
N MET A 258 -11.56 -11.87 -7.88
CA MET A 258 -12.59 -10.88 -8.20
C MET A 258 -13.03 -10.09 -6.97
N TYR A 259 -13.29 -8.79 -7.11
CA TYR A 259 -13.92 -8.00 -6.06
C TYR A 259 -15.42 -8.29 -5.92
N MET A 260 -15.91 -8.40 -4.69
CA MET A 260 -17.33 -8.53 -4.38
C MET A 260 -17.73 -7.63 -3.21
N GLN A 261 -18.98 -7.14 -3.26
CA GLN A 261 -19.64 -6.49 -2.14
C GLN A 261 -20.54 -7.52 -1.43
N LEU A 262 -20.51 -7.52 -0.11
CA LEU A 262 -21.30 -8.41 0.74
C LEU A 262 -22.09 -7.57 1.73
N GLU A 263 -23.36 -7.91 1.90
CA GLU A 263 -24.23 -7.24 2.87
C GLU A 263 -24.71 -8.24 3.91
N TYR A 264 -24.64 -7.85 5.18
CA TYR A 264 -25.08 -8.64 6.32
C TYR A 264 -26.04 -7.82 7.16
N ASN A 265 -27.26 -8.32 7.31
CA ASN A 265 -28.33 -7.64 8.03
C ASN A 265 -28.40 -8.16 9.47
N PHE A 266 -28.44 -7.25 10.42
CA PHE A 266 -28.65 -7.47 11.85
C PHE A 266 -30.01 -6.92 12.24
N ASN A 267 -30.90 -7.82 12.64
CA ASN A 267 -32.23 -7.50 13.14
C ASN A 267 -32.42 -8.18 14.50
N LEU A 268 -33.15 -7.52 15.39
CA LEU A 268 -33.62 -8.10 16.64
C LEU A 268 -35.04 -8.63 16.40
N TYR A 269 -35.27 -9.88 16.80
CA TYR A 269 -36.57 -10.55 16.75
C TYR A 269 -37.17 -10.59 18.14
#